data_AF-A0A7J9KEJ0-F1
#
_entry.id   AF-A0A7J9KEJ0-F1
#
_cell.length_a   1.000
_cell.length_b   1.000
_cell.length_c   1.000
_cell.angle_alpha   90.00
_cell.angle_beta   90.00
_cell.angle_gamma   90.00
#
_symmetry.space_group_name_H-M   'P 1'
#
loop_
_entity.id
_entity.type
_entity.pdbx_description
1 polymer ?
#
loop_
_entity_poly.entity_id
_entity_poly.type
_entity_poly.pdbx_seq_one_letter_code
_entity_poly.pdbx_strand_id
1 'polypeptide(L)' 'MTNVVKVNFDRVFNKQYHSSVSGIIFRDNEEYILAACTYPNNFVSDPTTVEARAYVQT' A
#
# COMPACT_ATOMS: atom_id res chain seq x y z
N MET A 1 15.42 -15.62 -17.37
CA MET A 1 15.19 -15.09 -16.01
C MET A 1 14.50 -13.75 -16.16
N THR A 2 13.22 -13.69 -15.84
CA THR A 2 12.42 -12.46 -15.91
C THR A 2 12.57 -11.75 -14.57
N ASN A 3 13.11 -10.53 -14.57
CA ASN A 3 13.14 -9.68 -13.38
C ASN A 3 11.74 -9.15 -13.11
N VAL A 4 10.89 -9.98 -12.51
CA VAL A 4 9.55 -9.61 -12.08
C VAL A 4 9.62 -9.20 -10.62
N VAL A 5 9.11 -8.00 -10.33
CA VAL A 5 8.88 -7.52 -8.98
C VAL A 5 7.42 -7.73 -8.65
N LYS A 6 7.14 -8.46 -7.57
CA LYS A 6 5.81 -8.60 -7.00
C LYS A 6 5.59 -7.48 -5.98
N VAL A 7 4.41 -6.86 -6.00
CA VAL A 7 4.06 -5.81 -5.05
C VAL A 7 2.88 -6.27 -4.21
N ASN A 8 3.01 -6.18 -2.90
CA ASN A 8 1.91 -6.32 -1.96
C ASN A 8 1.69 -4.99 -1.29
N PHE A 9 0.44 -4.56 -1.26
CA PHE A 9 0.05 -3.35 -0.57
C PHE A 9 -1.19 -3.62 0.25
N ASP A 10 -1.26 -2.98 1.40
CA ASP A 10 -2.43 -2.98 2.27
C ASP A 10 -2.57 -1.59 2.89
N ARG A 11 -3.76 -1.27 3.39
CA ARG A 11 -4.05 0.06 3.91
C ARG A 11 -4.95 0.00 5.12
N VAL A 12 -4.49 0.65 6.19
CA VAL A 12 -5.29 0.86 7.40
C VAL A 12 -5.93 2.23 7.37
N PHE A 13 -7.22 2.31 7.70
CA PHE A 13 -7.97 3.56 7.82
C PHE A 13 -8.29 3.87 9.28
N ASN A 14 -7.99 5.09 9.70
CA ASN A 14 -8.39 5.64 10.97
C ASN A 14 -9.56 6.61 10.77
N LYS A 15 -10.75 6.17 11.18
CA LYS A 15 -11.98 6.95 11.06
C LYS A 15 -11.98 8.23 11.92
N GLN A 16 -11.37 8.20 13.11
CA GLN A 16 -11.36 9.35 14.02
C GLN A 16 -10.62 10.54 13.41
N TYR A 17 -9.51 10.28 12.71
CA TYR A 17 -8.68 11.32 12.10
C TYR A 17 -8.90 11.46 10.60
N HIS A 18 -9.84 10.69 10.01
CA HIS A 18 -10.05 10.61 8.57
C HIS A 18 -8.73 10.46 7.80
N SER A 19 -7.86 9.59 8.31
CA SER A 19 -6.52 9.36 7.75
C SER A 19 -6.32 7.89 7.47
N SER A 20 -5.36 7.58 6.60
CA SER A 20 -4.97 6.21 6.33
C SER A 20 -3.46 6.11 6.21
N VAL A 21 -2.93 4.92 6.45
CA VAL A 21 -1.53 4.60 6.19
C VAL A 21 -1.50 3.37 5.31
N SER A 22 -0.78 3.47 4.20
CA SER A 22 -0.60 2.37 3.25
C SER A 22 0.75 1.73 3.53
N GLY A 23 0.79 0.42 3.70
CA GLY A 23 2.02 -0.36 3.71
C GLY A 23 2.25 -0.97 2.34
N ILE A 24 3.47 -0.87 1.81
CA ILE A 24 3.84 -1.42 0.50
C ILE A 24 5.11 -2.25 0.68
N ILE A 25 5.12 -3.45 0.13
CA ILE A 25 6.25 -4.38 0.12
C ILE A 25 6.53 -4.81 -1.32
N PHE A 26 7.77 -4.62 -1.76
CA PHE A 26 8.30 -5.09 -3.03
C PHE A 26 9.07 -6.38 -2.81
N ARG A 27 8.79 -7.41 -3.60
CA ARG A 27 9.41 -8.73 -3.50
C ARG A 27 9.91 -9.20 -4.86
N ASP A 28 10.94 -10.02 -4.87
CA ASP A 28 11.38 -10.71 -6.09
C ASP A 28 10.48 -11.92 -6.39
N ASN A 29 10.85 -12.68 -7.43
CA ASN A 29 10.11 -13.87 -7.84
C ASN A 29 10.16 -15.01 -6.81
N GLU A 30 11.23 -15.07 -6.02
CA GLU A 30 11.44 -16.05 -4.94
C GLU A 30 10.80 -15.60 -3.62
N GLU A 31 10.10 -14.45 -3.64
CA GLU A 31 9.39 -13.83 -2.53
C GLU A 31 10.29 -13.18 -1.46
N TYR A 32 11.58 -12.99 -1.75
CA TYR A 32 12.45 -12.19 -0.89
C TYR A 32 12.08 -10.72 -0.97
N ILE A 33 12.09 -10.04 0.19
CA ILE A 33 11.77 -8.62 0.29
C ILE A 33 12.93 -7.81 -0.29
N LEU A 34 12.63 -7.00 -1.30
CA LEU A 34 13.56 -6.06 -1.92
C LEU A 34 13.49 -4.68 -1.27
N ALA A 35 12.27 -4.24 -0.93
CA ALA A 35 12.02 -2.96 -0.28
C ALA A 35 10.67 -2.96 0.44
N ALA A 36 10.53 -2.08 1.43
CA ALA A 36 9.25 -1.80 2.08
C ALA A 36 9.14 -0.32 2.40
N CYS A 37 7.94 0.25 2.28
CA CYS A 37 7.68 1.62 2.68
C CYS A 37 6.27 1.78 3.27
N THR A 38 6.08 2.88 4.00
CA THR A 38 4.77 3.33 4.45
C THR A 38 4.47 4.69 3.84
N TYR A 39 3.23 4.86 3.38
CA TYR A 39 2.76 6.11 2.81
C TYR A 39 1.54 6.61 3.59
N PRO A 40 1.70 7.64 4.43
CA PRO A 40 0.58 8.27 5.14
C PRO A 40 -0.26 9.09 4.16
N ASN A 41 -1.58 9.02 4.30
CA ASN A 41 -2.51 9.77 3.50
C ASN A 41 -3.57 10.41 4.40
N ASN A 42 -3.59 11.73 4.44
CA ASN A 42 -4.50 12.52 5.26
C ASN A 42 -5.73 12.93 4.43
N PHE A 43 -6.84 13.26 5.10
CA PHE A 43 -8.08 13.73 4.47
C PHE A 43 -8.77 12.70 3.56
N VAL A 44 -8.93 11.46 4.04
CA VAL A 44 -9.63 10.41 3.29
C VAL A 44 -11.09 10.30 3.72
N SER A 45 -11.99 10.40 2.74
CA SER A 45 -13.44 10.50 2.92
C SER A 45 -14.07 9.22 3.47
N ASP A 46 -13.63 8.07 3.00
CA ASP A 46 -14.23 6.77 3.30
C ASP A 46 -13.24 5.61 3.08
N PRO A 47 -13.37 4.50 3.83
CA PRO A 47 -12.46 3.36 3.77
C PRO A 47 -12.48 2.60 2.44
N THR A 48 -13.55 2.67 1.65
CA THR A 48 -13.62 1.99 0.34
C THR A 48 -12.79 2.73 -0.70
N THR A 49 -12.80 4.06 -0.69
CA THR A 49 -11.90 4.90 -1.49
C THR A 49 -10.44 4.77 -1.05
N VAL A 50 -10.20 4.49 0.24
CA VAL A 50 -8.85 4.22 0.78
C VAL A 50 -8.23 3.01 0.08
N GLU A 51 -8.90 1.87 0.03
CA GLU A 51 -8.36 0.66 -0.61
C GLU A 51 -8.18 0.81 -2.12
N ALA A 52 -9.17 1.38 -2.82
CA ALA A 52 -9.07 1.61 -4.26
C ALA A 52 -7.89 2.54 -4.63
N ARG A 53 -7.61 3.56 -3.81
CA ARG A 53 -6.44 4.43 -3.99
C ARG A 53 -5.12 3.74 -3.68
N ALA A 54 -5.10 2.71 -2.82
CA ALA A 54 -3.87 1.98 -2.53
C ALA A 54 -3.31 1.34 -3.83
N TYR A 55 -4.19 0.79 -4.66
CA TYR A 55 -3.85 0.22 -5.96
C TYR A 55 -3.42 1.27 -7.01
N VAL A 56 -4.08 2.43 -7.05
CA VAL A 56 -3.75 3.48 -8.04
C VAL A 56 -2.45 4.23 -7.70
N GLN A 57 -2.09 4.28 -6.42
CA GLN A 57 -0.88 4.95 -5.92
C GLN A 57 0.33 4.02 -5.81
N THR A 58 0.17 2.73 -6.12
CA THR A 58 1.27 1.76 -6.29
C THR A 58 1.65 1.61 -7.75
#